data_AF-A0A3S2TYW8-F1
#
_entry.id   AF-A0A3S2TYW8-F1
#
_cell.length_a   1.000
_cell.length_b   1.000
_cell.length_c   1.000
_cell.angle_alpha   90.00
_cell.angle_beta   90.00
_cell.angle_gamma   90.00
#
_symmetry.space_group_name_H-M   'P 1'
#
loop_
_entity.id
_entity.type
_entity.pdbx_description
1 polymer ?
#
loop_
_entity_poly.entity_id
_entity_poly.type
_entity_poly.pdbx_seq_one_letter_code
_entity_poly.pdbx_strand_id
1 'polypeptide(L)' 'MIYYNYYRYQWNLKKMTPVQYRDHLLKTA' A
#
# COMPACT_ATOMS: atom_id res chain seq x y z
N MET A 1 -22.20 -0.99 -4.47
CA MET A 1 -21.18 -0.37 -3.57
C MET A 1 -20.98 -1.32 -2.40
N ILE A 2 -20.16 -2.36 -2.57
CA ILE A 2 -20.18 -3.54 -1.69
C ILE A 2 -18.75 -3.82 -1.22
N TYR A 3 -18.54 -3.48 0.05
CA TYR A 3 -17.64 -4.11 1.02
C TYR A 3 -16.14 -4.16 0.72
N TYR A 4 -15.42 -3.36 1.52
CA TYR A 4 -13.98 -3.44 1.76
C TYR A 4 -13.48 -4.89 1.82
N ASN A 5 -12.39 -5.14 1.09
CA ASN A 5 -11.72 -6.44 0.93
C ASN A 5 -11.13 -6.96 2.26
N TYR A 6 -11.97 -7.43 3.19
CA TYR A 6 -11.54 -7.95 4.50
C TYR A 6 -10.96 -9.37 4.46
N TYR A 7 -11.14 -10.11 3.36
CA TYR A 7 -10.77 -11.54 3.29
C TYR A 7 -9.47 -11.82 2.55
N ARG A 8 -8.81 -10.80 2.01
CA ARG A 8 -7.62 -11.02 1.19
C ARG A 8 -6.38 -10.91 2.06
N TYR A 9 -5.96 -12.05 2.62
CA TYR A 9 -4.68 -12.12 3.29
C TYR A 9 -3.54 -11.73 2.33
N GLN A 10 -2.88 -10.62 2.61
CA GLN A 10 -1.82 -10.05 1.79
C GLN A 10 -0.46 -10.65 2.17
N TRP A 11 -0.32 -11.96 2.02
CA TRP A 11 0.92 -12.67 2.38
C TRP A 11 2.13 -12.23 1.54
N ASN A 12 1.91 -11.58 0.39
CA ASN A 12 2.95 -11.18 -0.56
C ASN A 12 3.05 -9.65 -0.79
N LEU A 13 2.46 -8.82 0.07
CA LEU A 13 2.70 -7.37 -0.03
C LEU A 13 4.14 -7.07 0.39
N LYS A 14 4.97 -6.65 -0.57
CA LYS A 14 6.29 -6.11 -0.28
C LYS A 14 6.11 -4.85 0.56
N LYS A 15 6.58 -4.87 1.81
CA LYS A 15 6.62 -3.67 2.64
C LYS A 15 7.62 -2.70 2.01
N MET A 16 7.16 -1.49 1.68
CA MET A 16 8.05 -0.40 1.27
C MET A 16 8.90 0.05 2.45
N THR A 17 10.15 0.46 2.19
CA THR A 17 10.95 1.16 3.19
C THR A 17 10.42 2.59 3.40
N PRO A 18 10.67 3.22 4.56
CA PRO A 18 10.19 4.57 4.84
C PRO A 18 10.57 5.61 3.78
N VAL A 19 11.75 5.46 3.16
CA VAL A 19 12.22 6.32 2.06
C VAL A 19 11.37 6.13 0.81
N GLN A 20 11.13 4.89 0.39
CA GLN A 20 10.28 4.59 -0.78
C GLN A 20 8.86 5.10 -0.61
N TYR A 21 8.30 5.01 0.60
CA TYR A 21 6.98 5.55 0.91
C TYR A 21 6.95 7.07 0.80
N ARG A 22 7.98 7.76 1.29
CA ARG A 22 8.10 9.22 1.18
C ARG A 22 8.24 9.69 -0.27
N ASP A 23 9.06 9.02 -1.07
CA ASP A 23 9.23 9.35 -2.49
C ASP A 23 7.95 9.13 -3.28
N HIS A 24 7.20 8.06 -2.96
CA HIS A 24 5.89 7.82 -3.54
C HIS A 24 4.92 8.98 -3.24
N LEU A 25 4.85 9.44 -1.99
CA LEU A 25 4.01 10.58 -1.59
C LEU A 25 4.38 11.88 -2.30
N LEU A 26 5.69 12.13 -2.48
CA LEU A 26 6.19 13.32 -3.17
C LEU A 26 5.98 13.26 -4.68
N LYS A 27 5.98 12.07 -5.28
CA LYS A 27 5.72 11.87 -6.72
C LYS A 27 4.23 11.97 -7.07
N THR A 28 3.35 11.77 -6.09
CA THR A 28 1.90 11.91 -6.25
C THR A 28 1.38 13.33 -6.02
N ALA A 29 2.24 14.28 -5.65
CA ALA A 29 1.93 15.72 -5.57
C ALA A 29 2.24 16.40 -6.91
#